data_AF-A0A2U2MXM9-F1
#
_entry.id   AF-A0A2U2MXM9-F1
#
_cell.length_a   1.000
_cell.length_b   1.000
_cell.length_c   1.000
_cell.angle_alpha   90.00
_cell.angle_beta   90.00
_cell.angle_gamma   90.00
#
_symmetry.space_group_name_H-M   'P 1'
#
loop_
_entity.id
_entity.type
_entity.pdbx_description
1 polymer ?
#
loop_
_entity_poly.entity_id
_entity_poly.type
_entity_poly.pdbx_seq_one_letter_code
_entity_poly.pdbx_strand_id
1 'polypeptide(L)'
;MAAHTGTAWTDIELSWLEALYADTPNRELGELLGRNPRAVGLKARQLGLRKSEAFMARPEHNGRFRRGQSAWNKGQQFDSGGRSRETRFQPGERPHTWVPVGTETTDADGYLKRKVRDDAPPGMSRRNWRYVHVMLWEEHYGPVPRSHAVIFRNGDRTDLRIENLECIPRSELGRRNSMWTRYPRPVAEAVHMRGVLKRRIREIQEKRHEEPHR
;
A
#
# COMPACT_ATOMS: atom_id res chain seq x y z
N MET A 1 8.07 26.93 39.37
CA MET A 1 6.78 27.52 38.96
C MET A 1 5.90 26.39 38.42
N ALA A 2 4.77 26.10 39.04
CA ALA A 2 3.88 25.02 38.59
C ALA A 2 3.21 25.41 37.27
N ALA A 3 3.26 24.53 36.26
CA ALA A 3 2.62 24.77 34.97
C ALA A 3 1.09 24.65 35.11
N HIS A 4 0.36 25.63 34.61
CA HIS A 4 -1.09 25.64 34.63
C HIS A 4 -1.63 24.60 33.63
N THR A 5 -2.16 23.49 34.13
CA THR A 5 -2.84 22.48 33.31
C THR A 5 -4.35 22.70 33.39
N GLY A 6 -4.97 23.22 32.32
CA GLY A 6 -6.44 23.33 32.20
C GLY A 6 -7.03 24.74 32.32
N THR A 7 -6.23 25.79 32.53
CA THR A 7 -6.71 27.17 32.62
C THR A 7 -7.09 27.74 31.26
N ALA A 8 -8.18 28.52 31.20
CA ALA A 8 -8.60 29.25 30.01
C ALA A 8 -7.48 30.18 29.50
N TRP A 9 -7.38 30.39 28.19
CA TRP A 9 -6.41 31.32 27.60
C TRP A 9 -6.92 32.76 27.77
N THR A 10 -6.10 33.62 28.36
CA THR A 10 -6.39 35.05 28.48
C THR A 10 -6.02 35.80 27.19
N ASP A 11 -6.67 36.94 26.94
CA ASP A 11 -6.38 37.75 25.74
C ASP A 11 -4.92 38.22 25.68
N ILE A 12 -4.29 38.44 26.84
CA ILE A 12 -2.87 38.79 26.94
C ILE A 12 -2.00 37.60 26.50
N GLU A 13 -2.26 36.39 26.99
CA GLU A 13 -1.52 35.20 26.56
C GLU A 13 -1.70 34.92 25.06
N LEU A 14 -2.90 35.19 24.51
CA LEU A 14 -3.16 35.05 23.08
C LEU A 14 -2.36 36.06 22.26
N SER A 15 -2.34 37.33 22.66
CA SER A 15 -1.53 38.36 21.96
C SER A 15 -0.03 38.05 22.01
N TRP A 16 0.49 37.55 23.13
CA TRP A 16 1.88 37.13 23.24
C TRP A 16 2.18 35.90 22.38
N LEU A 17 1.25 34.94 22.33
CA LEU A 17 1.37 33.78 21.47
C LEU A 17 1.40 34.20 19.99
N GLU A 18 0.48 35.07 19.56
CA GLU A 18 0.44 35.57 18.18
C GLU A 18 1.73 36.31 17.79
N ALA A 19 2.24 37.17 18.68
CA ALA A 19 3.46 37.95 18.42
C ALA A 19 4.74 37.11 18.38
N LEU A 20 4.86 36.10 19.26
CA LEU A 20 6.13 35.40 19.49
C LEU A 20 6.18 34.00 18.86
N TYR A 21 5.05 33.43 18.44
CA TYR A 21 5.00 32.03 18.01
C TYR A 21 5.89 31.75 16.80
N ALA A 22 6.01 32.69 15.86
CA ALA A 22 6.73 32.47 14.61
C ALA A 22 8.19 32.05 14.83
N ASP A 23 8.88 32.66 15.80
CA ASP A 23 10.34 32.54 15.97
C ASP A 23 10.80 31.93 17.30
N THR A 24 9.85 31.61 18.19
CA THR A 24 10.17 31.09 19.54
C THR A 24 9.79 29.61 19.66
N PRO A 25 10.65 28.72 20.20
CA PRO A 25 10.29 27.32 20.46
C PRO A 25 9.10 27.18 21.42
N ASN A 26 8.27 26.15 21.21
CA ASN A 26 7.12 25.90 22.08
C ASN A 26 7.51 25.64 23.54
N ARG A 27 8.75 25.18 23.78
CA ARG A 27 9.30 25.00 25.13
C ARG A 27 9.43 26.34 25.86
N GLU A 28 10.11 27.30 25.23
CA GLU A 28 10.33 28.64 25.79
C GLU A 28 9.02 29.41 25.95
N LEU A 29 8.10 29.33 24.98
CA LEU A 29 6.75 29.89 25.12
C LEU A 29 5.97 29.24 26.27
N GLY A 30 6.17 27.94 26.50
CA GLY A 30 5.59 27.24 27.64
C GLY A 30 6.14 27.76 28.98
N GLU A 31 7.45 27.99 29.05
CA GLU A 31 8.10 28.56 30.24
C GLU A 31 7.63 30.01 30.49
N LEU A 32 7.54 30.84 29.45
CA LEU A 32 7.08 32.23 29.51
C LEU A 32 5.62 32.35 29.95
N LEU A 33 4.74 31.53 29.37
CA LEU A 33 3.30 31.56 29.65
C LEU A 33 2.90 30.69 30.84
N GLY A 34 3.85 29.98 31.47
CA GLY A 34 3.57 29.04 32.54
C GLY A 34 2.68 27.87 32.10
N ARG A 35 2.78 27.43 30.85
CA ARG A 35 1.96 26.38 30.23
C ARG A 35 2.79 25.22 29.70
N ASN A 36 2.16 24.05 29.57
CA ASN A 36 2.80 22.90 28.92
C ASN A 36 3.10 23.24 27.44
N PRO A 37 4.33 22.99 26.93
CA PRO A 37 4.69 23.22 25.52
C PRO A 37 3.75 22.56 24.51
N ARG A 38 3.15 21.43 24.86
CA ARG A 38 2.12 20.76 24.06
C ARG A 38 0.85 21.59 23.95
N ALA A 39 0.42 22.24 25.04
CA ALA A 39 -0.77 23.10 25.05
C ALA A 39 -0.56 24.35 24.17
N VAL A 40 0.64 24.94 24.20
CA VAL A 40 1.05 26.03 23.30
C VAL A 40 0.90 25.63 21.84
N GLY A 41 1.45 24.47 21.45
CA GLY A 41 1.35 23.96 20.08
C GLY A 41 -0.09 23.67 19.64
N LEU A 42 -0.92 23.12 20.54
CA LEU A 42 -2.34 22.88 20.26
C LEU A 42 -3.11 24.18 20.06
N LYS A 43 -2.86 25.20 20.89
CA LYS A 43 -3.53 26.50 20.77
C LYS A 43 -3.09 27.23 19.50
N ALA A 44 -1.79 27.25 19.20
CA ALA A 44 -1.29 27.82 17.96
C ALA A 44 -1.91 27.16 16.72
N ARG A 45 -2.08 25.83 16.74
CA ARG A 45 -2.81 25.11 15.68
C ARG A 45 -4.26 25.56 15.56
N GLN A 46 -4.95 25.76 16.68
CA GLN A 46 -6.34 26.26 16.70
C GLN A 46 -6.46 27.67 16.12
N LEU A 47 -5.46 28.53 16.36
CA LEU A 47 -5.37 29.90 15.85
C LEU A 47 -4.78 29.99 14.43
N GLY A 48 -4.38 28.86 13.84
CA GLY A 48 -3.75 28.84 12.51
C GLY A 48 -2.33 29.41 12.45
N LEU A 49 -1.68 29.62 13.60
CA LEU A 49 -0.33 30.17 13.68
C LEU A 49 0.71 29.16 13.18
N ARG A 50 1.71 29.67 12.45
CA ARG A 50 2.82 28.87 11.90
C ARG A 50 4.16 29.42 12.38
N LYS A 51 5.15 28.53 12.43
CA LYS A 51 6.55 28.92 12.62
C LYS A 51 7.06 29.61 11.36
N SER A 52 7.97 30.56 11.51
CA SER A 52 8.64 31.23 10.39
C SER A 52 9.50 30.23 9.62
N GLU A 53 9.77 30.56 8.35
CA GLU A 53 10.68 29.75 7.52
C GLU A 53 12.09 29.69 8.14
N ALA A 54 12.56 30.81 8.69
CA ALA A 54 13.84 30.89 9.39
C ALA A 54 13.90 29.98 10.61
N PHE A 55 12.82 29.89 11.40
CA PHE A 55 12.71 28.97 12.53
C PHE A 55 12.74 27.50 12.08
N MET A 56 11.98 27.17 11.03
CA MET A 56 11.89 25.80 10.50
C MET A 56 13.17 25.33 9.80
N ALA A 57 13.96 26.26 9.26
CA ALA A 57 15.25 25.97 8.66
C ALA A 57 16.32 25.56 9.70
N ARG A 58 16.09 25.84 10.99
CA ARG A 58 17.04 25.47 12.06
C ARG A 58 17.20 23.94 12.14
N PRO A 59 18.44 23.41 12.18
CA PRO A 59 18.69 21.96 12.20
C PRO A 59 18.14 21.20 13.42
N GLU A 60 17.66 21.91 14.45
CA GLU A 60 17.09 21.36 15.68
C GLU A 60 15.57 21.18 15.59
N HIS A 61 14.91 21.77 14.59
CA HIS A 61 13.45 21.88 14.52
C HIS A 61 12.84 21.31 13.24
N ASN A 62 13.66 20.75 12.34
CA ASN A 62 13.19 20.19 11.07
C ASN A 62 12.70 18.72 11.17
N GLY A 63 12.78 18.09 12.36
CA GLY A 63 12.32 16.71 12.60
C GLY A 63 13.07 15.63 11.80
N ARG A 64 14.19 15.99 11.17
CA ARG A 64 14.96 15.08 10.30
C ARG A 64 16.15 14.51 11.07
N PHE A 65 16.41 13.22 10.86
CA PHE A 65 17.66 12.62 11.30
C PHE A 65 18.83 13.25 10.55
N ARG A 66 19.90 13.64 11.25
CA ARG A 66 21.10 14.21 10.63
C ARG A 66 21.92 13.08 10.00
N ARG A 67 22.53 13.33 8.83
CA ARG A 67 23.45 12.37 8.22
C ARG A 67 24.60 12.07 9.20
N GLY A 68 24.80 10.81 9.55
CA GLY A 68 25.80 10.38 10.53
C GLY A 68 25.32 10.37 11.99
N GLN A 69 24.09 10.80 12.29
CA GLN A 69 23.52 10.70 13.64
C GLN A 69 23.35 9.23 14.02
N SER A 70 23.99 8.83 15.11
CA SER A 70 23.76 7.50 15.69
C SER A 70 22.44 7.49 16.44
N ALA A 71 21.64 6.46 16.25
CA ALA A 71 20.44 6.23 17.04
C ALA A 71 20.84 5.97 18.50
N TRP A 72 19.99 6.37 19.46
CA TRP A 72 20.25 6.22 20.89
C TRP A 72 20.45 4.76 21.33
N ASN A 73 19.92 3.80 20.56
CA ASN A 73 20.02 2.37 20.80
C ASN A 73 21.08 1.66 19.93
N LYS A 74 21.88 2.39 19.15
CA LYS A 74 22.89 1.78 18.29
C LYS A 74 23.92 1.03 19.14
N GLY A 75 24.06 -0.28 18.89
CA GLY A 75 24.97 -1.16 19.64
C GLY A 75 24.40 -1.73 20.94
N GLN A 76 23.19 -1.33 21.35
CA GLN A 76 22.53 -1.96 22.49
C GLN A 76 21.97 -3.33 22.08
N GLN A 77 22.23 -4.36 22.88
CA GLN A 77 21.60 -5.66 22.71
C GLN A 77 20.17 -5.59 23.26
N PHE A 78 19.21 -6.02 22.47
CA PHE A 78 17.80 -6.10 22.86
C PHE A 78 17.37 -7.56 22.89
N ASP A 79 17.12 -8.09 24.09
CA ASP A 79 16.43 -9.36 24.29
C ASP A 79 15.04 -9.05 24.86
N SER A 80 13.98 -9.27 24.08
CA SER A 80 12.60 -9.08 24.53
C SER A 80 12.23 -9.93 25.75
N GLY A 81 12.98 -10.99 26.05
CA GLY A 81 12.73 -11.90 27.18
C GLY A 81 11.41 -12.68 27.09
N GLY A 82 11.11 -13.44 28.16
CA GLY A 82 9.84 -14.17 28.33
C GLY A 82 9.52 -15.17 27.22
N ARG A 83 8.22 -15.31 26.91
CA ARG A 83 7.68 -16.25 25.91
C ARG A 83 8.04 -15.91 24.46
N SER A 84 8.67 -14.76 24.21
CA SER A 84 9.11 -14.40 22.85
C SER A 84 10.08 -15.42 22.26
N ARG A 85 10.82 -16.17 23.11
CA ARG A 85 11.72 -17.23 22.66
C ARG A 85 10.99 -18.39 21.97
N GLU A 86 9.74 -18.65 22.32
CA GLU A 86 8.91 -19.74 21.77
C GLU A 86 8.51 -19.46 20.31
N THR A 87 8.41 -18.19 19.91
CA THR A 87 7.90 -17.77 18.59
C THR A 87 8.94 -17.10 17.70
N ARG A 88 10.21 -17.11 18.10
CA ARG A 88 11.32 -16.63 17.27
C ARG A 88 11.55 -17.61 16.13
N PHE A 89 11.52 -17.11 14.90
CA PHE A 89 11.91 -17.86 13.72
C PHE A 89 13.31 -18.43 13.89
N GLN A 90 13.43 -19.75 13.79
CA GLN A 90 14.71 -20.44 13.82
C GLN A 90 15.33 -20.48 12.42
N PRO A 91 16.67 -20.48 12.30
CA PRO A 91 17.32 -20.72 11.02
C PRO A 91 16.84 -22.03 10.39
N GLY A 92 16.36 -21.97 9.14
CA GLY A 92 15.85 -23.13 8.41
C GLY A 92 14.37 -23.47 8.68
N GLU A 93 13.71 -22.76 9.59
CA GLU A 93 12.28 -22.92 9.82
C GLU A 93 11.49 -22.46 8.59
N ARG A 94 10.63 -23.36 8.09
CA ARG A 94 9.77 -23.07 6.94
C ARG A 94 8.41 -22.59 7.44
N PRO A 95 7.78 -21.62 6.77
CA PRO A 95 6.41 -21.22 7.11
C PRO A 95 5.46 -22.41 7.03
N HIS A 96 4.40 -22.42 7.85
CA HIS A 96 3.36 -23.45 7.84
C HIS A 96 2.64 -23.59 6.48
N THR A 97 2.75 -22.60 5.60
CA THR A 97 2.21 -22.61 4.23
C THR A 97 3.15 -23.23 3.20
N TRP A 98 4.36 -23.62 3.62
CA TRP A 98 5.32 -24.26 2.72
C TRP A 98 4.84 -25.66 2.32
N VAL A 99 5.04 -25.99 1.05
CA VAL A 99 4.73 -27.30 0.45
C VAL A 99 5.91 -27.77 -0.40
N PRO A 100 6.13 -29.08 -0.58
CA PRO A 100 7.23 -29.59 -1.39
C PRO A 100 7.08 -29.25 -2.88
N VAL A 101 8.21 -29.29 -3.61
CA VAL A 101 8.20 -29.22 -5.08
C VAL A 101 7.41 -30.41 -5.63
N GLY A 102 6.58 -30.17 -6.64
CA GLY A 102 5.63 -31.14 -7.19
C GLY A 102 4.21 -31.00 -6.65
N THR A 103 3.99 -30.31 -5.52
CA THR A 103 2.62 -30.06 -5.03
C THR A 103 1.81 -29.27 -6.04
N GLU A 104 0.58 -29.72 -6.26
CA GLU A 104 -0.41 -29.05 -7.09
C GLU A 104 -1.44 -28.35 -6.22
N THR A 105 -1.86 -27.16 -6.65
CA THR A 105 -2.90 -26.41 -5.98
C THR A 105 -3.67 -25.59 -7.00
N THR A 106 -4.92 -25.26 -6.68
CA THR A 106 -5.78 -24.44 -7.52
C THR A 106 -5.66 -22.98 -7.12
N ASP A 107 -5.49 -22.09 -8.10
CA ASP A 107 -5.44 -20.65 -7.88
C ASP A 107 -6.82 -20.05 -7.56
N ALA A 108 -6.87 -18.81 -7.09
CA ALA A 108 -8.15 -18.10 -6.86
C ALA A 108 -9.00 -18.00 -8.14
N ASP A 109 -8.34 -17.93 -9.30
CA ASP A 109 -8.97 -17.97 -10.61
C ASP A 109 -9.23 -19.41 -11.12
N GLY A 110 -9.16 -20.45 -10.29
CA GLY A 110 -9.50 -21.82 -10.68
C GLY A 110 -8.50 -22.53 -11.59
N TYR A 111 -7.31 -21.96 -11.84
CA TYR A 111 -6.26 -22.62 -12.62
C TYR A 111 -5.41 -23.53 -11.75
N LEU A 112 -5.12 -24.74 -12.24
CA LEU A 112 -4.17 -25.65 -11.59
C LEU A 112 -2.73 -25.15 -11.78
N LYS A 113 -1.98 -25.02 -10.69
CA LYS A 113 -0.56 -24.67 -10.67
C LYS A 113 0.23 -25.70 -9.89
N ARG A 114 1.44 -26.00 -10.36
CA ARG A 114 2.39 -26.93 -9.72
C ARG A 114 3.61 -26.16 -9.24
N LYS A 115 4.09 -26.49 -8.05
CA LYS A 115 5.36 -25.96 -7.55
C LYS A 115 6.51 -26.64 -8.30
N VAL A 116 7.27 -25.89 -9.09
CA VAL A 116 8.36 -26.44 -9.94
C VAL A 116 9.75 -26.26 -9.34
N ARG A 117 9.90 -25.36 -8.36
CA ARG A 117 11.16 -25.02 -7.70
C ARG A 117 10.91 -24.44 -6.31
N ASP A 118 11.96 -24.23 -5.52
CA ASP A 118 11.83 -23.69 -4.14
C ASP A 118 12.83 -22.57 -3.79
N ASP A 119 13.62 -22.13 -4.77
CA ASP A 119 14.77 -21.24 -4.63
C ASP A 119 14.47 -19.79 -5.06
N ALA A 120 13.19 -19.38 -5.20
CA ALA A 120 12.87 -17.98 -5.52
C ALA A 120 13.39 -17.00 -4.45
N PRO A 121 13.87 -15.82 -4.88
CA PRO A 121 14.23 -14.75 -3.94
C PRO A 121 13.10 -14.43 -2.96
N PRO A 122 13.43 -14.00 -1.72
CA PRO A 122 12.42 -13.58 -0.74
C PRO A 122 11.43 -12.57 -1.34
N GLY A 123 10.14 -12.77 -1.06
CA GLY A 123 9.05 -11.97 -1.65
C GLY A 123 8.65 -12.33 -3.09
N MET A 124 9.32 -13.29 -3.74
CA MET A 124 9.01 -13.73 -5.11
C MET A 124 8.57 -15.21 -5.18
N SER A 125 7.96 -15.74 -4.11
CA SER A 125 7.51 -17.14 -4.02
C SER A 125 6.60 -17.57 -5.18
N ARG A 126 5.85 -16.66 -5.80
CA ARG A 126 5.07 -16.92 -7.03
C ARG A 126 5.91 -17.48 -8.19
N ARG A 127 7.20 -17.18 -8.27
CA ARG A 127 8.13 -17.73 -9.28
C ARG A 127 8.48 -19.20 -9.04
N ASN A 128 8.10 -19.76 -7.90
CA ASN A 128 8.24 -21.19 -7.61
C ASN A 128 7.13 -22.02 -8.27
N TRP A 129 6.08 -21.38 -8.77
CA TRP A 129 4.88 -22.02 -9.30
C TRP A 129 4.74 -21.78 -10.80
N ARG A 130 4.30 -22.80 -11.53
CA ARG A 130 3.90 -22.69 -12.94
C ARG A 130 2.52 -23.30 -13.14
N TYR A 131 1.74 -22.72 -14.04
CA TYR A 131 0.42 -23.26 -14.38
C TYR A 131 0.55 -24.54 -15.21
N VAL A 132 -0.23 -25.56 -14.85
CA VAL A 132 -0.11 -26.91 -15.45
C VAL A 132 -0.44 -26.90 -16.94
N HIS A 133 -1.48 -26.17 -17.35
CA HIS A 133 -1.84 -26.06 -18.77
C HIS A 133 -0.73 -25.44 -19.64
N VAL A 134 0.04 -24.49 -19.10
CA VAL A 134 1.19 -23.91 -19.81
C VAL A 134 2.32 -24.93 -19.93
N MET A 135 2.63 -25.66 -18.85
CA MET A 135 3.66 -26.69 -18.87
C MET A 135 3.32 -27.80 -19.87
N LEU A 136 2.08 -28.26 -19.88
CA LEU A 136 1.61 -29.29 -20.82
C LEU A 136 1.68 -28.80 -22.28
N TRP A 137 1.27 -27.56 -22.55
CA TRP A 137 1.43 -26.98 -23.88
C TRP A 137 2.90 -26.94 -24.31
N GLU A 138 3.80 -26.52 -23.42
CA GLU A 138 5.23 -26.44 -23.72
C GLU A 138 5.88 -27.80 -23.97
N GLU A 139 5.40 -28.85 -23.30
CA GLU A 139 5.85 -30.23 -23.51
C GLU A 139 5.49 -30.74 -24.91
N HIS A 140 4.30 -30.40 -25.43
CA HIS A 140 3.83 -30.88 -26.73
C HIS A 140 4.24 -30.00 -27.92
N TYR A 141 4.20 -28.67 -27.78
CA TYR A 141 4.40 -27.73 -28.88
C TYR A 141 5.63 -26.83 -28.72
N GLY A 142 6.31 -26.89 -27.58
CA GLY A 142 7.45 -26.02 -27.27
C GLY A 142 7.06 -24.68 -26.62
N PRO A 143 8.04 -23.78 -26.43
CA PRO A 143 7.90 -22.61 -25.58
C PRO A 143 6.78 -21.67 -26.06
N VAL A 144 5.96 -21.18 -25.12
CA VAL A 144 4.91 -20.19 -25.43
C VAL A 144 5.57 -18.87 -25.85
N PRO A 145 5.25 -18.32 -27.04
CA PRO A 145 5.82 -17.05 -27.47
C PRO A 145 5.43 -15.90 -26.51
N ARG A 146 6.33 -14.93 -26.32
CA ARG A 146 6.18 -13.84 -25.32
C ARG A 146 4.85 -13.08 -25.38
N SER A 147 4.28 -12.92 -26.58
CA SER A 147 3.02 -12.18 -26.80
C SER A 147 1.78 -13.08 -26.88
N HIS A 148 1.90 -14.37 -26.55
CA HIS A 148 0.81 -15.34 -26.60
C HIS A 148 0.38 -15.77 -25.20
N ALA A 149 -0.80 -16.37 -25.11
CA ALA A 149 -1.34 -16.99 -23.92
C ALA A 149 -1.97 -18.33 -24.29
N VAL A 150 -1.81 -19.33 -23.43
CA VAL A 150 -2.49 -20.61 -23.53
C VAL A 150 -3.85 -20.48 -22.87
N ILE A 151 -4.91 -20.86 -23.57
CA ILE A 151 -6.29 -20.80 -23.11
C ILE A 151 -6.98 -22.15 -23.28
N PHE A 152 -8.09 -22.33 -22.56
CA PHE A 152 -8.97 -23.48 -22.68
C PHE A 152 -10.09 -23.15 -23.67
N ARG A 153 -10.23 -23.93 -24.75
CA ARG A 153 -11.22 -23.71 -25.81
C ARG A 153 -12.65 -23.83 -25.29
N ASN A 154 -12.91 -24.81 -24.43
CA ASN A 154 -14.22 -25.03 -23.81
C ASN A 154 -14.51 -24.11 -22.61
N GLY A 155 -13.54 -23.32 -22.15
CA GLY A 155 -13.66 -22.47 -20.96
C GLY A 155 -13.60 -23.20 -19.61
N ASP A 156 -13.49 -24.53 -19.61
CA ASP A 156 -13.28 -25.32 -18.40
C ASP A 156 -11.79 -25.41 -18.08
N ARG A 157 -11.41 -24.84 -16.94
CA ARG A 157 -10.01 -24.74 -16.47
C ARG A 157 -9.47 -26.06 -15.92
N THR A 158 -10.33 -27.06 -15.75
CA THR A 158 -9.97 -28.39 -15.25
C THR A 158 -9.67 -29.38 -16.38
N ASP A 159 -10.15 -29.11 -17.60
CA ASP A 159 -9.94 -29.96 -18.76
C ASP A 159 -8.57 -29.70 -19.40
N LEU A 160 -7.55 -30.41 -18.90
CA LEU A 160 -6.15 -30.31 -19.32
C LEU A 160 -5.83 -31.11 -20.59
N ARG A 161 -6.81 -31.62 -21.33
CA ARG A 161 -6.53 -32.32 -22.60
C ARG A 161 -5.84 -31.37 -23.59
N ILE A 162 -4.78 -31.85 -24.24
CA ILE A 162 -3.96 -31.00 -25.14
C ILE A 162 -4.78 -30.43 -26.31
N GLU A 163 -5.81 -31.14 -26.75
CA GLU A 163 -6.72 -30.73 -27.83
C GLU A 163 -7.65 -29.56 -27.42
N ASN A 164 -7.90 -29.42 -26.11
CA ASN A 164 -8.66 -28.33 -25.52
C ASN A 164 -7.80 -27.09 -25.28
N LEU A 165 -6.47 -27.23 -25.27
CA LEU A 165 -5.57 -26.10 -25.10
C LEU A 165 -5.30 -25.42 -26.44
N GLU A 166 -5.24 -24.10 -26.43
CA GLU A 166 -4.92 -23.29 -27.60
C GLU A 166 -4.00 -22.13 -27.21
N CYS A 167 -2.92 -21.93 -27.95
CA CYS A 167 -2.03 -20.78 -27.80
C CYS A 167 -2.44 -19.68 -28.78
N ILE A 168 -2.94 -18.56 -28.25
CA ILE A 168 -3.38 -17.42 -29.06
C ILE A 168 -2.61 -16.14 -28.72
N PRO A 169 -2.49 -15.19 -29.67
CA PRO A 169 -1.97 -13.87 -29.38
C PRO A 169 -2.80 -13.18 -28.27
N ARG A 170 -2.14 -12.46 -27.36
CA ARG A 170 -2.82 -11.69 -26.32
C ARG A 170 -3.77 -10.62 -26.89
N SER A 171 -3.48 -10.11 -28.08
CA SER A 171 -4.36 -9.19 -28.81
C SER A 171 -5.68 -9.85 -29.20
N GLU A 172 -5.64 -11.10 -29.65
CA GLU A 172 -6.82 -11.89 -29.97
C GLU A 172 -7.59 -12.26 -28.72
N LEU A 173 -6.91 -12.68 -27.66
CA LEU A 173 -7.53 -12.94 -26.35
C LEU A 173 -8.29 -11.71 -25.84
N GLY A 174 -7.70 -10.52 -25.95
CA GLY A 174 -8.34 -9.26 -25.59
C GLY A 174 -9.57 -8.95 -26.43
N ARG A 175 -9.54 -9.24 -27.74
CA ARG A 175 -10.70 -9.10 -28.63
C ARG A 175 -11.82 -10.08 -28.25
N ARG A 176 -11.51 -11.37 -28.05
CA ARG A 176 -12.49 -12.40 -27.64
C ARG A 176 -13.16 -12.06 -26.30
N ASN A 177 -12.39 -11.52 -25.36
CA ASN A 177 -12.91 -11.12 -24.03
C ASN A 177 -13.52 -9.71 -23.99
N SER A 178 -13.46 -8.95 -25.09
CA SER A 178 -14.07 -7.63 -25.17
C SER A 178 -15.59 -7.73 -24.97
N MET A 179 -16.14 -6.80 -24.19
CA MET A 179 -17.59 -6.73 -24.00
C MET A 179 -18.36 -6.60 -25.33
N TRP A 180 -17.74 -5.95 -26.33
CA TRP A 180 -18.32 -5.75 -27.67
C TRP A 180 -18.39 -7.02 -28.49
N THR A 181 -17.55 -8.01 -28.19
CA THR A 181 -17.52 -9.31 -28.87
C THR A 181 -18.29 -10.36 -28.09
N ARG A 182 -18.25 -10.30 -26.76
CA ARG A 182 -18.88 -11.28 -25.87
C ARG A 182 -20.39 -11.10 -25.71
N TYR A 183 -20.90 -9.88 -25.79
CA TYR A 183 -22.31 -9.59 -25.54
C TYR A 183 -23.01 -9.05 -26.80
N PRO A 184 -24.34 -9.30 -26.94
CA PRO A 184 -25.14 -8.61 -27.94
C PRO A 184 -25.00 -7.10 -27.83
N ARG A 185 -25.11 -6.41 -28.97
CA ARG A 185 -24.85 -4.97 -29.07
C ARG A 185 -25.59 -4.12 -28.02
N PRO A 186 -26.91 -4.31 -27.77
CA PRO A 186 -27.62 -3.50 -26.78
C PRO A 186 -27.08 -3.64 -25.36
N VAL A 187 -26.62 -4.85 -25.00
CA VAL A 187 -26.05 -5.13 -23.67
C VAL A 187 -24.69 -4.46 -23.52
N ALA A 188 -23.84 -4.55 -24.55
CA ALA A 188 -22.53 -3.90 -24.53
C ALA A 188 -22.65 -2.37 -24.41
N GLU A 189 -23.62 -1.77 -25.11
CA GLU A 189 -23.92 -0.34 -25.03
C GLU A 189 -24.42 0.06 -23.63
N ALA A 190 -25.31 -0.71 -23.02
CA ALA A 190 -25.76 -0.46 -21.65
C ALA A 190 -24.61 -0.53 -20.64
N VAL A 191 -23.72 -1.52 -20.75
CA VAL A 191 -22.53 -1.64 -19.89
C VAL A 191 -21.60 -0.45 -20.08
N HIS A 192 -21.39 -0.02 -21.33
CA HIS A 192 -20.60 1.16 -21.65
C HIS A 192 -21.19 2.43 -21.03
N MET A 193 -22.48 2.69 -21.26
CA MET A 193 -23.20 3.85 -20.72
C MET A 193 -23.15 3.89 -19.19
N ARG A 194 -23.35 2.75 -18.52
CA ARG A 194 -23.21 2.66 -17.05
C ARG A 194 -21.83 3.10 -16.58
N GLY A 195 -20.77 2.73 -17.31
CA GLY A 195 -19.40 3.15 -17.00
C GLY A 195 -19.19 4.66 -17.15
N VAL A 196 -19.72 5.24 -18.22
CA VAL A 196 -19.69 6.69 -18.47
C VAL A 196 -20.41 7.45 -17.36
N LEU A 197 -21.63 7.03 -17.00
CA LEU A 197 -22.40 7.66 -15.93
C LEU A 197 -21.69 7.59 -14.58
N LYS A 198 -21.13 6.44 -14.21
CA LYS A 198 -20.35 6.31 -12.96
C LYS A 198 -19.17 7.28 -12.90
N ARG A 199 -18.44 7.45 -14.00
CA ARG A 199 -17.33 8.40 -14.07
C ARG A 199 -17.83 9.83 -13.87
N ARG A 200 -18.93 10.20 -14.53
CA ARG A 200 -19.50 11.54 -14.41
C ARG A 200 -20.01 11.85 -13.01
N ILE A 201 -20.64 10.88 -12.33
CA ILE A 201 -21.07 11.01 -10.93
C ILE A 201 -19.86 11.29 -10.03
N ARG A 202 -18.77 10.54 -10.20
CA ARG A 202 -17.54 10.73 -9.43
C ARG A 202 -16.94 12.13 -9.63
N GLU A 203 -16.84 12.59 -10.88
CA GLU A 203 -16.33 13.94 -11.19
C GLU A 203 -17.17 15.04 -10.50
N ILE A 204 -18.49 14.90 -10.46
CA ILE A 204 -19.38 15.87 -9.79
C ILE A 204 -19.20 15.83 -8.29
N GLN A 205 -19.03 14.65 -7.70
CA GLN A 205 -18.78 14.49 -6.26
C GLN A 205 -17.45 15.11 -5.85
N GLU A 206 -16.39 14.90 -6.63
CA GLU A 206 -15.07 15.51 -6.39
C GLU A 206 -15.15 17.05 -6.45
N LYS A 207 -15.80 17.62 -7.47
CA LYS A 207 -16.01 19.08 -7.57
C LYS A 207 -16.82 19.67 -6.41
N ARG A 208 -17.87 18.97 -5.96
CA ARG A 208 -18.66 19.38 -4.78
C ARG A 208 -17.86 19.34 -3.48
N HIS A 209 -16.86 18.47 -3.38
CA HIS A 209 -15.96 18.43 -2.24
C HIS A 209 -14.88 19.52 -2.29
N GLU A 210 -14.53 20.00 -3.48
CA GLU A 210 -13.53 21.06 -3.68
C GLU A 210 -14.08 22.47 -3.49
N GLU A 211 -15.38 22.70 -3.70
CA GLU A 211 -16.04 23.96 -3.32
C GLU A 211 -16.35 23.94 -1.81
N PRO A 212 -15.58 24.65 -0.95
CA PRO A 212 -15.93 24.73 0.46
C PRO A 212 -17.21 25.57 0.57
N HIS A 213 -18.15 25.12 1.42
CA HIS A 213 -19.33 25.88 1.82
C HIS A 213 -18.95 27.35 2.07
N ARG A 214 -19.45 28.25 1.19
CA ARG A 214 -19.59 29.68 1.48
C ARG A 214 -20.74 29.89 2.44
#